data_AF-A0A7S3BZE4-F1
#
_entry.id   AF-A0A7S3BZE4-F1
#
_cell.length_a   1.000
_cell.length_b   1.000
_cell.length_c   1.000
_cell.angle_alpha   90.00
_cell.angle_beta   90.00
_cell.angle_gamma   90.00
#
_symmetry.space_group_name_H-M   'P 1'
#
loop_
_entity.id
_entity.type
_entity.pdbx_description
1 polymer ?
#
loop_
_entity_poly.entity_id
_entity_poly.type
_entity_poly.pdbx_seq_one_letter_code
_entity_poly.pdbx_strand_id
1 'polypeptide(L)'
;AKGLSPMRERPGDAPRGNQRFGQLVAAVFALEREIAPHRPPSSMVAINRRAIFKPHTDAGAGAGQSSSLIVGLGDYGGGDLLVEGVPVDIRYRPLEFDGWRERHWT
;
A
#
# COMPACT_ATOMS: atom_id res chain seq x y z
N ALA A 1 -13.85 -18.20 29.40
CA ALA A 1 -13.37 -17.27 28.36
C ALA A 1 -13.88 -17.76 27.01
N LYS A 2 -14.79 -17.02 26.35
CA LYS A 2 -15.29 -17.39 25.02
C LYS A 2 -14.20 -17.03 24.01
N GLY A 3 -13.62 -18.04 23.36
CA GLY A 3 -12.66 -17.85 22.28
C GLY A 3 -13.33 -17.11 21.13
N LEU A 4 -12.70 -16.02 20.68
CA LEU A 4 -13.06 -15.38 19.43
C LEU A 4 -12.65 -16.33 18.30
N SER A 5 -13.64 -16.95 17.65
CA SER A 5 -13.41 -17.62 16.37
C SER A 5 -12.89 -16.61 15.34
N PRO A 6 -11.89 -16.96 14.51
CA PRO A 6 -11.45 -16.08 13.44
C PRO A 6 -12.62 -15.83 12.48
N MET A 7 -12.92 -14.56 12.24
CA MET A 7 -13.95 -14.14 11.29
C MET A 7 -13.56 -14.67 9.91
N ARG A 8 -14.25 -15.71 9.43
CA ARG A 8 -14.17 -16.09 8.01
C ARG A 8 -14.99 -15.07 7.23
N GLU A 9 -14.33 -14.28 6.40
CA GLU A 9 -15.00 -13.37 5.47
C GLU A 9 -16.01 -14.14 4.63
N ARG A 10 -17.25 -13.65 4.54
CA ARG A 10 -18.29 -14.27 3.71
C ARG A 10 -18.07 -13.85 2.26
N PRO A 11 -18.42 -14.69 1.26
CA PRO A 11 -18.14 -14.46 -0.16
C PRO A 11 -18.80 -13.22 -0.82
N GLY A 12 -19.39 -12.29 -0.06
CA GLY A 12 -19.99 -11.04 -0.54
C GLY A 12 -19.41 -9.76 0.08
N ASP A 13 -18.47 -9.86 1.02
CA ASP A 13 -17.96 -8.71 1.79
C ASP A 13 -16.73 -8.02 1.15
N ALA A 14 -16.10 -8.66 0.15
CA ALA A 14 -14.90 -8.11 -0.49
C ALA A 14 -15.23 -6.95 -1.45
N PRO A 15 -14.38 -5.91 -1.53
CA PRO A 15 -14.54 -4.82 -2.48
C PRO A 15 -14.77 -5.32 -3.92
N ARG A 16 -15.69 -4.69 -4.67
CA ARG A 16 -16.01 -5.05 -6.06
C ARG A 16 -14.77 -5.16 -6.97
N GLY A 17 -13.77 -4.31 -6.74
CA GLY A 17 -12.48 -4.37 -7.43
C GLY A 17 -11.75 -5.69 -7.21
N ASN A 18 -11.71 -6.18 -5.96
CA ASN A 18 -11.03 -7.41 -5.59
C ASN A 18 -11.70 -8.62 -6.25
N GLN A 19 -13.03 -8.63 -6.31
CA GLN A 19 -13.79 -9.69 -6.99
C GLN A 19 -13.50 -9.71 -8.49
N ARG A 20 -13.44 -8.54 -9.13
CA ARG A 20 -13.20 -8.41 -10.58
C ARG A 20 -11.75 -8.71 -10.96
N PHE A 21 -10.79 -8.40 -10.10
CA PHE A 21 -9.36 -8.50 -10.40
C PHE A 21 -8.61 -9.38 -9.39
N GLY A 22 -9.17 -10.55 -9.06
CA GLY A 22 -8.60 -11.44 -8.04
C GLY A 22 -7.15 -11.87 -8.32
N GLN A 23 -6.78 -12.09 -9.59
CA GLN A 23 -5.39 -12.39 -9.96
C GLN A 23 -4.44 -11.21 -9.69
N LEU A 24 -4.89 -9.98 -9.91
CA LEU A 24 -4.11 -8.78 -9.61
C LEU A 24 -3.90 -8.63 -8.10
N VAL A 25 -4.96 -8.85 -7.31
CA VAL A 25 -4.87 -8.84 -5.84
C VAL A 25 -3.87 -9.90 -5.36
N ALA A 26 -3.95 -11.13 -5.87
CA ALA A 26 -3.02 -12.19 -5.53
C ALA A 26 -1.57 -11.84 -5.90
N ALA A 27 -1.36 -11.25 -7.09
CA ALA A 27 -0.03 -10.83 -7.55
C ALA A 27 0.56 -9.70 -6.69
N VAL A 28 -0.26 -8.73 -6.29
CA VAL A 28 0.16 -7.62 -5.41
C VAL A 28 0.63 -8.14 -4.06
N PHE A 29 -0.14 -9.02 -3.41
CA PHE A 29 0.26 -9.58 -2.12
C PHE A 29 1.43 -10.56 -2.24
N ALA A 30 1.59 -11.24 -3.38
CA ALA A 30 2.79 -12.01 -3.66
C ALA A 30 4.02 -11.10 -3.76
N LEU A 31 3.90 -10.00 -4.51
CA LEU A 31 4.97 -9.01 -4.63
C LEU A 31 5.35 -8.41 -3.26
N GLU A 32 4.38 -8.03 -2.43
CA GLU A 32 4.64 -7.49 -1.08
C GLU A 32 5.51 -8.45 -0.26
N ARG A 33 5.20 -9.75 -0.26
CA ARG A 33 5.97 -10.75 0.49
C ARG A 33 7.41 -10.87 0.00
N GLU A 34 7.66 -10.67 -1.30
CA GLU A 34 9.00 -10.73 -1.87
C GLU A 34 9.81 -9.46 -1.55
N ILE A 35 9.18 -8.27 -1.63
CA ILE A 35 9.90 -6.99 -1.49
C ILE A 35 10.03 -6.52 -0.04
N ALA A 36 9.15 -6.97 0.85
CA ALA A 36 9.16 -6.62 2.26
C ALA A 36 8.75 -7.80 3.15
N PRO A 37 9.52 -8.91 3.18
CA PRO A 37 9.15 -10.14 3.89
C PRO A 37 9.06 -9.98 5.42
N HIS A 38 9.60 -8.88 5.96
CA HIS A 38 9.70 -8.65 7.40
C HIS A 38 8.51 -7.90 8.00
N ARG A 39 7.65 -7.29 7.17
CA ARG A 39 6.52 -6.49 7.64
C ARG A 39 5.23 -7.32 7.75
N PRO A 40 4.29 -6.96 8.64
CA PRO A 40 2.95 -7.53 8.62
C PRO A 40 2.25 -7.29 7.27
N PRO A 41 1.42 -8.22 6.76
CA PRO A 41 0.71 -8.03 5.51
C PRO A 41 -0.15 -6.77 5.49
N SER A 42 -0.17 -6.06 4.35
CA SER A 42 -1.04 -4.89 4.18
C SER A 42 -2.52 -5.28 4.25
N SER A 43 -3.33 -4.43 4.90
CA SER A 43 -4.80 -4.59 4.91
C SER A 43 -5.47 -3.93 3.70
N MET A 44 -4.79 -2.97 3.07
CA MET A 44 -5.24 -2.24 1.88
C MET A 44 -4.08 -2.03 0.92
N VAL A 45 -4.38 -2.03 -0.39
CA VAL A 45 -3.41 -1.66 -1.43
C VAL A 45 -4.09 -0.79 -2.47
N ALA A 46 -3.37 0.23 -2.94
CA ALA A 46 -3.75 1.04 -4.09
C ALA A 46 -2.74 0.82 -5.23
N ILE A 47 -3.24 0.72 -6.46
CA ILE A 47 -2.42 0.68 -7.67
C ILE A 47 -2.75 1.92 -8.48
N ASN A 48 -1.74 2.74 -8.71
CA ASN A 48 -1.87 3.98 -9.42
C ASN A 48 -1.08 3.91 -10.74
N ARG A 49 -1.70 4.32 -11.84
CA ARG A 49 -1.03 4.45 -13.14
C ARG A 49 -0.97 5.91 -13.53
N ARG A 50 0.22 6.51 -13.49
CA ARG A 50 0.45 7.93 -13.81
C ARG A 50 -0.44 8.89 -13.01
N ALA A 51 -0.71 8.54 -11.75
CA ALA A 51 -1.41 9.44 -10.85
C ALA A 51 -0.44 10.53 -10.36
N ILE A 52 -0.96 11.72 -10.14
CA ILE A 52 -0.25 12.84 -9.53
C ILE A 52 -0.99 13.14 -8.23
N PHE A 53 -0.26 13.17 -7.13
CA PHE A 53 -0.82 13.42 -5.82
C PHE A 53 -0.35 14.79 -5.34
N LYS A 54 -1.23 15.55 -4.68
CA LYS A 54 -0.79 16.73 -3.92
C LYS A 54 -0.17 16.26 -2.59
N PRO A 55 0.67 17.06 -1.92
CA PRO A 55 1.17 16.73 -0.59
C PRO A 55 0.03 16.34 0.35
N HIS A 56 0.09 15.12 0.88
CA HIS A 56 -0.94 14.57 1.78
C HIS A 56 -0.33 13.55 2.74
N THR A 57 -1.08 13.23 3.79
CA THR A 57 -0.86 12.04 4.61
C THR A 57 -1.96 11.03 4.30
N ASP A 58 -1.72 9.76 4.61
CA ASP A 58 -2.70 8.70 4.43
C ASP A 58 -3.95 8.99 5.27
N ALA A 59 -5.13 8.78 4.67
CA ALA A 59 -6.40 8.89 5.38
C ALA A 59 -6.56 7.73 6.36
N GLY A 60 -7.19 7.97 7.52
CA GLY A 60 -7.39 6.93 8.55
C GLY A 60 -6.55 7.11 9.82
N ALA A 61 -6.02 8.32 10.07
CA ALA A 61 -5.36 8.68 11.33
C ALA A 61 -6.12 8.16 12.55
N GLY A 62 -5.44 7.40 13.42
CA GLY A 62 -6.01 6.81 14.63
C GLY A 62 -6.56 5.38 14.49
N ALA A 63 -6.57 4.78 13.29
CA ALA A 63 -7.03 3.40 13.08
C ALA A 63 -5.92 2.32 13.21
N GLY A 64 -4.74 2.70 13.72
CA GLY A 64 -3.63 1.75 13.95
C GLY A 64 -2.75 1.47 12.73
N GLN A 65 -2.97 2.15 11.60
CA GLN A 65 -2.08 2.09 10.44
C GLN A 65 -0.97 3.13 10.60
N SER A 66 0.26 2.67 10.87
CA SER A 66 1.44 3.54 11.02
C SER A 66 2.62 3.17 10.11
N SER A 67 2.50 2.09 9.32
CA SER A 67 3.52 1.65 8.36
C SER A 67 2.89 1.56 6.98
N SER A 68 3.36 2.43 6.08
CA SER A 68 3.00 2.43 4.67
C SER A 68 4.19 1.92 3.84
N LEU A 69 3.89 1.24 2.75
CA LEU A 69 4.88 0.73 1.80
C LEU A 69 4.51 1.22 0.41
N ILE A 70 5.50 1.74 -0.32
CA ILE A 70 5.34 2.15 -1.71
C ILE A 70 6.50 1.66 -2.56
N VAL A 71 6.20 1.24 -3.79
CA VAL A 71 7.19 0.83 -4.78
C VAL A 71 6.72 1.26 -6.17
N GLY A 72 7.63 1.78 -6.98
CA GLY A 72 7.39 2.10 -8.38
C GLY A 72 7.81 0.95 -9.28
N LEU A 73 6.97 0.61 -10.26
CA LEU A 73 7.20 -0.48 -11.20
C LEU A 73 7.20 0.02 -12.64
N GLY A 74 8.03 -0.60 -13.48
CA GLY A 74 8.14 -0.33 -14.90
C GLY A 74 9.21 0.70 -15.26
N ASP A 75 9.19 1.08 -16.52
CA ASP A 75 10.07 2.09 -17.08
C ASP A 75 9.33 3.42 -17.13
N TYR A 76 9.71 4.32 -16.24
CA TYR A 76 9.17 5.66 -16.15
C TYR A 76 10.31 6.67 -15.88
N GLY A 77 10.09 7.91 -16.29
CA GLY A 77 10.95 9.06 -15.99
C GLY A 77 10.14 10.14 -15.27
N GLY A 78 10.78 10.86 -14.34
CA GLY A 78 10.06 11.66 -13.35
C GLY A 78 9.29 10.76 -12.36
N GLY A 79 8.43 11.35 -11.53
CA GLY A 79 7.68 10.59 -10.52
C GLY A 79 8.52 10.20 -9.31
N ASP A 80 9.48 11.04 -8.95
CA ASP A 80 10.15 10.96 -7.66
C ASP A 80 9.07 11.04 -6.59
N LEU A 81 9.05 10.06 -5.69
CA LEU A 81 8.25 10.21 -4.49
C LEU A 81 8.94 11.26 -3.64
N LEU A 82 8.23 12.30 -3.22
CA LEU A 82 8.73 13.17 -2.17
C LEU A 82 8.12 12.71 -0.85
N VAL A 83 8.97 12.56 0.17
CA VAL A 83 8.56 12.33 1.57
C VAL A 83 9.12 13.48 2.39
N GLU A 84 8.25 14.29 2.99
CA GLU A 84 8.60 15.55 3.66
C GLU A 84 9.53 16.45 2.84
N GLY A 85 9.34 16.47 1.52
CA GLY A 85 10.12 17.29 0.59
C GLY A 85 11.46 16.68 0.17
N VAL A 86 11.83 15.51 0.70
CA VAL A 86 13.02 14.76 0.30
C VAL A 86 12.67 13.85 -0.87
N PRO A 87 13.32 13.97 -2.05
CA PRO A 87 13.13 13.05 -3.15
C PRO A 87 13.63 11.65 -2.81
N VAL A 88 12.82 10.63 -3.14
CA VAL A 88 13.13 9.21 -2.94
C VAL A 88 12.94 8.45 -4.24
N ASP A 89 13.98 7.71 -4.63
CA ASP A 89 13.92 6.78 -5.76
C ASP A 89 13.23 5.48 -5.33
N ILE A 90 11.98 5.33 -5.78
CA ILE A 90 11.16 4.14 -5.53
C ILE A 90 11.15 3.15 -6.70
N ARG A 91 11.95 3.37 -7.76
CA ARG A 91 11.92 2.50 -8.95
C ARG A 91 12.52 1.14 -8.62
N TYR A 92 11.67 0.12 -8.53
CA TYR A 92 12.02 -1.23 -8.04
C TYR A 92 12.72 -1.21 -6.67
N ARG A 93 12.49 -0.16 -5.88
CA ARG A 93 13.07 0.04 -4.55
C ARG A 93 11.94 0.35 -3.58
N PRO A 94 11.45 -0.65 -2.82
CA PRO A 94 10.40 -0.40 -1.84
C PRO A 94 10.86 0.63 -0.80
N LEU A 95 9.97 1.55 -0.44
CA LEU A 95 10.13 2.46 0.67
C LEU A 95 9.06 2.17 1.72
N GLU A 96 9.50 1.91 2.95
CA GLU A 96 8.65 1.95 4.13
C GLU A 96 8.77 3.31 4.81
N PHE A 97 7.64 3.90 5.17
CA PHE A 97 7.56 5.22 5.78
C PHE A 97 6.29 5.35 6.64
N ASP A 98 6.23 6.35 7.50
CA ASP A 98 5.05 6.65 8.32
C ASP A 98 4.10 7.52 7.49
N GLY A 99 3.26 6.88 6.67
CA GLY A 99 2.30 7.58 5.81
C GLY A 99 1.29 8.44 6.57
N TRP A 100 1.15 8.28 7.88
CA TRP A 100 0.36 9.17 8.73
C TRP A 100 1.16 10.42 9.09
N ARG A 101 2.38 10.29 9.60
CA ARG A 101 3.17 11.44 10.07
C ARG A 101 3.90 12.19 8.97
N GLU A 102 4.20 11.51 7.87
CA GLU A 102 5.04 12.01 6.78
C GLU A 102 4.17 12.30 5.55
N ARG A 103 4.16 13.58 5.15
CA ARG A 103 3.52 14.01 3.92
C ARG A 103 4.27 13.46 2.73
N HIS A 104 3.53 12.97 1.77
CA HIS A 104 4.10 12.40 0.55
C HIS A 104 3.31 12.79 -0.70
N TRP A 105 4.00 12.82 -1.85
CA TRP A 105 3.41 13.14 -3.15
C TRP A 105 4.29 12.69 -4.32
N THR A 106 3.70 12.69 -5.52
CA THR A 106 4.30 12.33 -6.80
C THR A 106 3.97 13.38 -7.85
#